data_AF-A0A6H2NSN5-F1
#
_entry.id   AF-A0A6H2NSN5-F1
#
_cell.length_a   1.000
_cell.length_b   1.000
_cell.length_c   1.000
_cell.angle_alpha   90.00
_cell.angle_beta   90.00
_cell.angle_gamma   90.00
#
_symmetry.space_group_name_H-M   'P 1'
#
loop_
_entity.id
_entity.type
_entity.pdbx_description
1 polymer ?
#
loop_
_entity_poly.entity_id
_entity_poly.type
_entity_poly.pdbx_seq_one_letter_code
_entity_poly.pdbx_strand_id
1 'polypeptide(L)'
;METRDKKKDIALVRALLAPQALAPLATPVQITPDQAGRVPRVYITCTQDRVIGPAAQRRMYTALPWERVIAIETSHNPYLSAPEALAHHLHELDHGDPSAKTLR
;
A
#
# COMPACT_ATOMS: atom_id res chain seq x y z
N MET A 1 -24.06 -5.38 8.08
CA MET A 1 -22.83 -5.24 7.30
C MET A 1 -22.94 -6.22 6.14
N GLU A 2 -23.21 -5.73 4.94
CA GLU A 2 -23.51 -6.57 3.78
C GLU A 2 -22.23 -7.30 3.34
N THR A 3 -22.31 -8.61 3.20
CA THR A 3 -21.16 -9.44 2.83
C THR A 3 -20.85 -9.19 1.35
N ARG A 4 -19.72 -8.54 1.07
CA ARG A 4 -19.26 -8.22 -0.29
C ARG A 4 -19.20 -9.49 -1.14
N ASP A 5 -19.81 -9.47 -2.33
CA ASP A 5 -19.84 -10.63 -3.23
C ASP A 5 -18.50 -10.75 -3.99
N LYS A 6 -17.64 -11.63 -3.47
CA LYS A 6 -16.32 -11.92 -4.06
C LYS A 6 -16.37 -12.27 -5.54
N LYS A 7 -17.43 -12.91 -6.03
CA LYS A 7 -17.52 -13.29 -7.45
C LYS A 7 -17.71 -12.07 -8.33
N LYS A 8 -18.51 -11.10 -7.88
CA LYS A 8 -18.68 -9.82 -8.58
C LYS A 8 -17.39 -9.02 -8.60
N ASP A 9 -16.66 -8.96 -7.49
CA ASP A 9 -15.37 -8.26 -7.42
C ASP A 9 -14.35 -8.88 -8.39
N ILE A 10 -14.26 -10.22 -8.44
CA ILE A 10 -13.38 -10.92 -9.39
C ILE A 10 -13.78 -10.63 -10.84
N ALA A 11 -15.08 -10.66 -11.15
CA ALA A 11 -15.57 -10.37 -12.49
C ALA A 11 -15.24 -8.93 -12.92
N LEU A 12 -15.45 -7.96 -12.02
CA LEU A 12 -15.12 -6.56 -12.25
C LEU A 12 -13.62 -6.38 -12.49
N VAL A 13 -12.77 -6.92 -11.62
CA VAL A 13 -11.30 -6.82 -11.77
C VAL A 13 -10.88 -7.39 -13.11
N ARG A 14 -11.36 -8.58 -13.49
CA ARG A 14 -11.02 -9.20 -14.79
C ARG A 14 -11.42 -8.33 -15.98
N ALA A 15 -12.57 -7.67 -15.91
CA ALA A 15 -13.04 -6.78 -16.97
C ALA A 15 -12.21 -5.49 -17.08
N LEU A 16 -11.57 -5.06 -15.99
CA LEU A 16 -10.74 -3.86 -15.93
C LEU A 16 -9.25 -4.11 -16.20
N LEU A 17 -8.80 -5.36 -16.28
CA LEU A 17 -7.41 -5.68 -16.58
C LEU A 17 -7.05 -5.26 -18.00
N ALA A 18 -5.92 -4.54 -18.12
CA ALA A 18 -5.33 -4.14 -19.37
C ALA A 18 -3.81 -4.38 -19.34
N PRO A 19 -3.14 -4.47 -20.51
CA PRO A 19 -1.69 -4.58 -20.56
C PRO A 19 -1.00 -3.41 -19.85
N GLN A 20 -0.02 -3.73 -18.99
CA GLN A 20 0.80 -2.73 -18.30
C GLN A 20 2.01 -2.34 -19.15
N ALA A 21 2.27 -1.04 -19.33
CA ALA A 21 3.49 -0.56 -19.97
C ALA A 21 4.72 -0.93 -19.12
N LEU A 22 5.71 -1.58 -19.73
CA LEU A 22 6.91 -2.06 -19.02
C LEU A 22 8.02 -1.00 -18.89
N ALA A 23 8.14 -0.08 -19.85
CA ALA A 23 9.22 0.92 -19.85
C ALA A 23 9.29 1.77 -18.55
N PRO A 24 8.18 2.20 -17.94
CA PRO A 24 8.22 2.94 -16.68
C PRO A 24 8.87 2.20 -15.51
N LEU A 25 8.88 0.86 -15.50
CA LEU A 25 9.51 0.07 -14.42
C LEU A 25 11.03 0.24 -14.38
N ALA A 26 11.68 0.48 -15.53
CA ALA A 26 13.13 0.61 -15.65
C ALA A 26 13.58 2.06 -15.90
N THR A 27 12.64 2.99 -16.04
CA THR A 27 12.96 4.39 -16.32
C THR A 27 13.60 5.03 -15.08
N PRO A 28 14.82 5.59 -15.16
CA PRO A 28 15.45 6.24 -14.02
C PRO A 28 14.62 7.42 -13.49
N VAL A 29 14.44 7.49 -12.17
CA VAL A 29 13.77 8.60 -11.51
C VAL A 29 14.78 9.32 -10.62
N GLN A 30 14.86 10.64 -10.75
CA GLN A 30 15.66 11.48 -9.86
C GLN A 30 14.79 11.95 -8.70
N ILE A 31 15.24 11.68 -7.48
CA ILE A 31 14.63 12.18 -6.25
C ILE A 31 15.62 13.07 -5.53
N THR A 32 15.16 14.21 -5.02
CA THR A 32 15.98 15.16 -4.26
C THR A 32 15.39 15.39 -2.87
N PRO A 33 16.22 15.74 -1.87
CA PRO A 33 15.73 16.15 -0.55
C PRO A 33 14.72 17.28 -0.62
N ASP A 34 14.92 18.23 -1.55
CA ASP A 34 14.08 19.42 -1.68
C ASP A 34 12.74 19.20 -2.39
N GLN A 35 12.56 18.05 -3.03
CA GLN A 35 11.32 17.67 -3.70
C GLN A 35 10.66 16.51 -2.95
N ALA A 36 10.87 15.28 -3.41
CA ALA A 36 10.25 14.09 -2.84
C ALA A 36 10.66 13.83 -1.38
N GLY A 37 11.81 14.37 -0.94
CA GLY A 37 12.27 14.25 0.44
C GLY A 37 11.55 15.14 1.45
N ARG A 38 10.84 16.18 1.01
CA ARG A 38 10.11 17.09 1.92
C ARG A 38 8.72 16.59 2.31
N VAL A 39 8.20 15.59 1.60
CA VAL A 39 6.83 15.11 1.80
C VAL A 39 6.80 14.04 2.89
N PRO A 40 6.06 14.26 3.99
CA PRO A 40 5.72 13.23 4.98
C PRO A 40 5.26 11.94 4.31
N ARG A 41 5.79 10.82 4.78
CA ARG A 41 5.52 9.53 4.13
C ARG A 41 5.31 8.42 5.15
N VAL A 42 4.25 7.67 4.91
CA VAL A 42 3.83 6.49 5.67
C VAL A 42 3.79 5.31 4.72
N TYR A 43 4.21 4.14 5.18
CA TYR A 43 4.14 2.89 4.43
C TYR A 43 3.08 1.98 5.03
N ILE A 44 2.15 1.46 4.22
CA ILE A 44 1.20 0.43 4.63
C ILE A 44 1.62 -0.89 3.98
N THR A 45 2.03 -1.85 4.80
CA THR A 45 2.43 -3.19 4.37
C THR A 45 1.26 -4.15 4.36
N CYS A 46 1.20 -5.00 3.33
CA CYS A 46 0.19 -6.07 3.20
C CYS A 46 0.88 -7.41 3.50
N THR A 47 0.57 -8.03 4.64
CA THR A 47 1.35 -9.18 5.14
C THR A 47 1.14 -10.47 4.35
N GLN A 48 0.07 -10.56 3.55
CA GLN A 48 -0.26 -11.70 2.69
C GLN A 48 -0.05 -11.38 1.19
N ASP A 49 0.70 -10.32 0.88
CA ASP A 49 1.02 -9.94 -0.50
C ASP A 49 1.90 -11.00 -1.19
N ARG A 50 1.54 -11.35 -2.43
CA ARG A 50 2.26 -12.29 -3.29
C ARG A 50 2.82 -11.65 -4.56
N VAL A 51 2.50 -10.39 -4.82
CA VAL A 51 3.04 -9.59 -5.94
C VAL A 51 4.30 -8.88 -5.47
N ILE A 52 4.21 -8.15 -4.35
CA ILE A 52 5.36 -7.56 -3.66
C ILE A 52 5.45 -8.23 -2.29
N GLY A 53 6.12 -9.38 -2.23
CA GLY A 53 6.14 -10.19 -1.02
C GLY A 53 6.71 -9.47 0.22
N PRO A 54 6.43 -9.94 1.45
CA PRO A 54 6.83 -9.25 2.69
C PRO A 54 8.32 -8.90 2.78
N ALA A 55 9.20 -9.77 2.27
CA ALA A 55 10.64 -9.50 2.24
C ALA A 55 11.00 -8.34 1.30
N ALA A 56 10.33 -8.21 0.15
CA ALA A 56 10.53 -7.10 -0.77
C ALA A 56 9.98 -5.79 -0.18
N GLN A 57 8.80 -5.83 0.44
CA GLN A 57 8.25 -4.67 1.16
C GLN A 57 9.19 -4.22 2.28
N ARG A 58 9.75 -5.15 3.08
CA ARG A 58 10.77 -4.82 4.11
C ARG A 58 11.92 -4.03 3.51
N ARG A 59 12.51 -4.53 2.40
CA ARG A 59 13.60 -3.83 1.71
C ARG A 59 13.19 -2.42 1.28
N MET A 60 11.99 -2.26 0.73
CA MET A 60 11.47 -0.96 0.27
C MET A 60 11.31 0.02 1.43
N TYR A 61 10.64 -0.37 2.53
CA TYR A 61 10.43 0.56 3.63
C TYR A 61 11.66 0.78 4.50
N THR A 62 12.68 -0.09 4.46
CA THR A 62 13.96 0.18 5.13
C THR A 62 14.92 1.01 4.28
N ALA A 63 14.64 1.22 2.98
CA ALA A 63 15.53 1.95 2.08
C ALA A 63 15.41 3.48 2.19
N LEU A 64 14.35 3.98 2.83
CA LEU A 64 14.05 5.41 2.97
C LEU A 64 13.50 5.67 4.38
N PRO A 65 13.57 6.92 4.88
CA PRO A 65 12.89 7.28 6.12
C PRO A 65 11.38 7.34 5.90
N TRP A 66 10.63 6.78 6.85
CA TRP A 66 9.17 6.85 6.92
C TRP A 66 8.78 7.29 8.33
N GLU A 67 7.72 8.08 8.46
CA GLU A 67 7.20 8.48 9.76
C GLU A 67 6.59 7.30 10.50
N ARG A 68 5.88 6.46 9.75
CA ARG A 68 5.19 5.26 10.26
C ARG A 68 5.22 4.15 9.21
N VAL A 69 5.32 2.91 9.70
CA VAL A 69 5.11 1.69 8.90
C VAL A 69 3.99 0.91 9.57
N ILE A 70 2.86 0.80 8.89
CA ILE A 70 1.64 0.13 9.35
C ILE A 70 1.57 -1.24 8.67
N ALA A 71 1.10 -2.27 9.39
CA ALA A 71 0.89 -3.60 8.81
C ALA A 71 -0.57 -4.00 8.88
N ILE A 72 -1.09 -4.47 7.75
CA ILE A 72 -2.46 -4.98 7.63
C ILE A 72 -2.44 -6.40 7.07
N GLU A 73 -3.31 -7.25 7.61
CA GLU A 73 -3.43 -8.66 7.21
C GLU A 73 -4.26 -8.80 5.94
N THR A 74 -3.67 -8.41 4.81
CA THR A 74 -4.35 -8.37 3.51
C THR A 74 -3.41 -8.80 2.37
N SER A 75 -4.00 -9.09 1.21
CA SER A 75 -3.26 -9.35 -0.03
C SER A 75 -2.86 -8.03 -0.72
N HIS A 76 -2.24 -8.12 -1.90
CA HIS A 76 -1.68 -6.97 -2.63
C HIS A 76 -2.62 -5.77 -2.83
N ASN A 77 -3.93 -6.02 -2.93
CA ASN A 77 -4.93 -4.99 -3.17
C ASN A 77 -5.83 -4.81 -1.94
N PRO A 78 -5.39 -4.06 -0.91
CA PRO A 78 -6.16 -3.87 0.33
C PRO A 78 -7.48 -3.13 0.09
N TYR A 79 -7.56 -2.26 -0.92
CA TYR A 79 -8.80 -1.58 -1.32
C TYR A 79 -9.88 -2.53 -1.90
N LEU A 80 -9.50 -3.76 -2.28
CA LEU A 80 -10.45 -4.81 -2.66
C LEU A 80 -10.67 -5.80 -1.52
N SER A 81 -9.58 -6.25 -0.89
CA SER A 81 -9.61 -7.35 0.08
C SER A 81 -10.07 -6.94 1.49
N ALA A 82 -9.81 -5.70 1.91
CA ALA A 82 -10.24 -5.15 3.20
C ALA A 82 -10.37 -3.61 3.14
N PRO A 83 -11.30 -3.08 2.33
CA PRO A 83 -11.43 -1.64 2.11
C PRO A 83 -11.72 -0.86 3.40
N GLU A 84 -12.49 -1.42 4.33
CA GLU A 84 -12.81 -0.75 5.60
C GLU A 84 -11.57 -0.60 6.49
N ALA A 85 -10.75 -1.65 6.58
CA ALA A 85 -9.49 -1.61 7.33
C ALA A 85 -8.50 -0.60 6.72
N LEU A 86 -8.39 -0.58 5.39
CA LEU A 86 -7.57 0.40 4.70
C LEU A 86 -8.09 1.83 4.93
N ALA A 87 -9.40 2.05 4.79
CA ALA A 87 -10.02 3.35 4.99
C ALA A 87 -9.85 3.87 6.41
N HIS A 88 -10.00 2.99 7.41
CA HIS A 88 -9.73 3.32 8.81
C HIS A 88 -8.29 3.82 8.98
N HIS A 89 -7.30 3.07 8.53
CA HIS A 89 -5.90 3.52 8.64
C HIS A 89 -5.63 4.83 7.92
N LEU A 90 -6.18 5.03 6.71
CA LEU A 90 -6.05 6.30 5.97
C LEU A 90 -6.70 7.47 6.72
N HIS A 91 -7.84 7.25 7.36
CA HIS A 91 -8.53 8.27 8.17
C HIS A 91 -7.70 8.66 9.40
N GLU A 92 -7.08 7.69 10.08
CA GLU A 92 -6.21 7.96 11.23
C GLU A 92 -4.92 8.72 10.88
N LEU A 93 -4.49 8.66 9.61
CA LEU A 93 -3.35 9.48 9.16
C LEU A 93 -3.68 10.97 9.18
N ASP A 94 -4.92 11.33 8.85
CA ASP A 94 -5.41 12.71 8.82
C ASP A 94 -5.61 13.29 10.24
N HIS A 95 -5.94 12.44 11.21
CA HIS A 95 -6.29 12.84 12.58
C HIS A 95 -5.13 12.72 13.58
N GLY A 96 -3.94 12.27 13.15
CA GLY A 96 -2.72 12.29 13.96
C GLY A 96 -2.64 11.22 15.06
N ASP A 97 -3.23 10.03 14.87
CA ASP A 97 -3.29 9.01 15.93
C ASP A 97 -1.91 8.38 16.27
N PRO A 98 -1.43 8.50 17.52
CA PRO A 98 -0.18 7.89 18.00
C PRO A 98 -0.24 6.37 18.22
N SER A 99 -1.41 5.72 18.07
CA SER A 99 -1.60 4.30 18.43
C SER A 99 -1.24 3.29 17.33
N ALA A 100 -0.96 3.76 16.10
CA ALA A 100 -0.54 2.91 15.00
C ALA A 100 0.77 2.18 15.34
N LYS A 101 0.72 0.84 15.44
CA LYS A 101 1.88 -0.02 15.67
C LYS A 101 2.96 0.29 14.62
N THR A 102 3.97 1.03 15.04
CA THR A 102 5.09 1.40 14.19
C THR A 102 6.06 0.24 14.18
N LEU A 103 6.19 -0.42 13.03
CA LEU A 103 7.31 -1.34 12.82
C LEU A 103 8.60 -0.52 12.69
N ARG A 104 9.51 -0.66 13.66
CA ARG A 104 10.90 -0.18 13.55
C ARG A 104 11.74 -1.14 12.69
#